data_AF-A0A5C3MUX5-F1
#
_entry.id   AF-A0A5C3MUX5-F1
#
_cell.length_a   1.000
_cell.length_b   1.000
_cell.length_c   1.000
_cell.angle_alpha   90.00
_cell.angle_beta   90.00
_cell.angle_gamma   90.00
#
_symmetry.space_group_name_H-M   'P 1'
#
loop_
_entity.id
_entity.type
_entity.pdbx_description
1 polymer ?
#
loop_
_entity_poly.entity_id
_entity_poly.type
_entity_poly.pdbx_seq_one_letter_code
_entity_poly.pdbx_strand_id
1 'polypeptide(L)'
;MFWGLTRLRSAAAIALTLCEVATARHHSVPMECVPLGSGAQGAPGDCVEALSRSAQFWSSYSGYLREVPQLCYAFRRWNDIDTAKDIYRNATLEKLALIRLLVDREKSLKRTQEQWESLRIVNPAASGTAYTDSCHAGHGDFAWRSSGIGFRIQRGIASRFARIVGGTARCEVLL
;
A
#
# COMPACT_ATOMS: atom_id res chain seq x y z
N MET A 1 -31.59 -18.47 -7.51
CA MET A 1 -30.74 -18.19 -6.32
C MET A 1 -31.29 -18.75 -5.01
N PHE A 2 -32.61 -18.84 -4.78
CA PHE A 2 -33.19 -19.37 -3.52
C PHE A 2 -32.77 -20.79 -3.14
N TRP A 3 -32.62 -21.69 -4.12
CA TRP A 3 -32.24 -23.10 -3.90
C TRP A 3 -30.81 -23.32 -3.37
N GLY A 4 -29.89 -22.36 -3.58
CA GLY A 4 -28.52 -22.48 -3.08
C GLY A 4 -28.40 -22.20 -1.58
N LEU A 5 -29.20 -21.26 -1.08
CA LEU A 5 -29.18 -20.85 0.33
C LEU A 5 -29.80 -21.91 1.25
N THR A 6 -30.87 -22.58 0.77
CA THR A 6 -31.49 -23.70 1.50
C THR A 6 -30.57 -24.91 1.57
N ARG A 7 -29.83 -25.23 0.49
CA ARG A 7 -28.85 -26.33 0.47
C ARG A 7 -27.72 -26.10 1.47
N LEU A 8 -27.15 -24.89 1.52
CA LEU A 8 -26.06 -24.55 2.46
C LEU A 8 -26.54 -24.66 3.91
N ARG A 9 -27.74 -24.17 4.20
CA ARG A 9 -28.33 -24.22 5.54
C ARG A 9 -28.52 -25.67 6.02
N SER A 10 -29.05 -26.55 5.16
CA SER A 10 -29.22 -27.97 5.49
C SER A 10 -27.87 -28.67 5.67
N ALA A 11 -26.89 -28.40 4.80
CA ALA A 11 -25.57 -29.00 4.90
C ALA A 11 -24.84 -28.58 6.19
N ALA A 12 -24.92 -27.31 6.58
CA ALA A 12 -24.33 -26.82 7.83
C ALA A 12 -25.01 -27.44 9.06
N ALA A 13 -26.34 -27.54 9.06
CA ALA A 13 -27.09 -28.19 10.13
C ALA A 13 -26.71 -29.67 10.27
N ILE A 14 -26.59 -30.39 9.14
CA ILE A 14 -26.10 -31.77 9.11
C ILE A 14 -24.68 -31.85 9.70
N ALA A 15 -23.74 -31.02 9.23
CA ALA A 15 -22.37 -31.03 9.73
C ALA A 15 -22.29 -30.82 11.25
N LEU A 16 -23.08 -29.89 11.80
CA LEU A 16 -23.15 -29.66 13.24
C LEU A 16 -23.73 -30.86 13.99
N THR A 17 -24.79 -31.49 13.48
CA THR A 17 -25.31 -32.73 14.09
C THR A 17 -24.32 -33.87 14.07
N LEU A 18 -23.58 -34.04 12.96
CA LEU A 18 -22.60 -35.12 12.85
C LEU A 18 -21.42 -34.87 13.81
N CYS A 19 -21.03 -33.61 13.99
CA CYS A 19 -20.04 -33.24 14.99
C CYS A 19 -20.51 -33.59 16.41
N GLU A 20 -21.76 -33.26 16.75
CA GLU A 20 -22.37 -33.61 18.04
C GLU A 20 -22.41 -35.14 18.25
N VAL A 21 -22.89 -35.90 17.26
CA VAL A 21 -22.94 -37.37 17.30
C VAL A 21 -21.55 -37.98 17.44
N ALA A 22 -20.55 -37.46 16.72
CA ALA A 22 -19.17 -37.92 16.82
C ALA A 22 -18.57 -37.72 18.24
N THR A 23 -19.05 -36.71 18.97
CA THR A 23 -18.64 -36.52 20.38
C THR A 23 -19.37 -37.45 21.35
N ALA A 24 -20.55 -37.97 20.99
CA ALA A 24 -21.31 -38.92 21.79
C ALA A 24 -20.80 -40.35 21.55
N ARG A 25 -20.06 -40.91 22.51
CA ARG A 25 -19.37 -42.22 22.42
C ARG A 25 -20.24 -43.45 22.14
N HIS A 26 -21.57 -43.33 22.09
CA HIS A 26 -22.50 -44.46 22.05
C HIS A 26 -23.34 -44.52 20.77
N HIS A 27 -23.17 -43.57 19.86
CA HIS A 27 -24.00 -43.43 18.67
C HIS A 27 -23.11 -43.37 17.42
N SER A 28 -23.37 -44.25 16.46
CA SER A 28 -22.68 -44.22 15.17
C SER A 28 -23.39 -43.28 14.19
N VAL A 29 -22.59 -42.61 13.36
CA VAL A 29 -23.08 -41.76 12.28
C VAL A 29 -23.71 -42.62 11.18
N PRO A 30 -24.91 -42.28 10.66
CA PRO A 30 -25.50 -42.96 9.51
C PRO A 30 -24.57 -42.92 8.28
N MET A 31 -24.48 -44.04 7.55
CA MET A 31 -23.58 -44.17 6.39
C MET A 31 -23.95 -43.20 5.25
N GLU A 32 -25.24 -42.87 5.16
CA GLU A 32 -25.81 -41.89 4.22
C GLU A 32 -25.27 -40.47 4.46
N CYS A 33 -24.76 -40.19 5.67
CA CYS A 33 -24.25 -38.89 6.08
C CYS A 33 -22.72 -38.75 5.99
N VAL A 34 -21.98 -39.85 5.79
CA VAL A 34 -20.51 -39.86 5.66
C VAL A 34 -19.98 -38.91 4.59
N PRO A 35 -20.50 -38.87 3.34
CA PRO A 35 -19.98 -37.96 2.32
C PRO A 35 -20.14 -36.48 2.71
N LEU A 36 -21.18 -36.13 3.49
CA LEU A 36 -21.39 -34.76 3.95
C LEU A 36 -20.47 -34.39 5.12
N GLY A 37 -20.14 -35.34 5.99
CA GLY A 37 -19.18 -35.12 7.09
C GLY A 37 -17.76 -34.81 6.58
N SER A 38 -17.39 -35.34 5.41
CA SER A 38 -16.07 -35.11 4.79
C SER A 38 -16.02 -33.91 3.84
N GLY A 39 -17.11 -33.14 3.71
CA GLY A 39 -17.18 -32.00 2.77
C GLY A 39 -17.31 -32.39 1.30
N ALA A 40 -17.65 -33.65 0.99
CA ALA A 40 -17.92 -34.10 -0.37
C ALA A 40 -19.33 -33.69 -0.84
N GLN A 41 -19.55 -33.66 -2.16
CA GLN A 41 -20.84 -33.32 -2.77
C GLN A 41 -21.85 -34.47 -2.63
N GLY A 42 -22.36 -34.71 -1.42
CA GLY A 42 -23.50 -35.58 -1.20
C GLY A 42 -24.85 -34.86 -1.38
N ALA A 43 -25.92 -35.64 -1.57
CA ALA A 43 -27.28 -35.14 -1.51
C ALA A 43 -27.68 -35.00 -0.04
N PRO A 44 -27.93 -33.78 0.48
CA PRO A 44 -28.34 -33.61 1.89
C PRO A 44 -29.68 -34.27 2.20
N GLY A 45 -30.52 -34.53 1.20
CA GLY A 45 -31.82 -35.20 1.38
C GLY A 45 -31.70 -36.59 1.98
N ASP A 46 -30.79 -37.42 1.46
CA ASP A 46 -30.64 -38.82 1.91
C ASP A 46 -30.15 -38.90 3.36
N CYS A 47 -29.24 -38.01 3.74
CA CYS A 47 -28.78 -37.91 5.12
C CYS A 47 -29.89 -37.38 6.06
N VAL A 48 -30.67 -36.39 5.63
CA VAL A 48 -31.81 -35.89 6.43
C VAL A 48 -32.85 -36.99 6.65
N GLU A 49 -33.12 -37.81 5.63
CA GLU A 49 -34.00 -38.98 5.75
C GLU A 49 -33.43 -40.04 6.70
N ALA A 50 -32.11 -40.26 6.71
CA ALA A 50 -31.48 -41.15 7.69
C ALA A 50 -31.56 -40.59 9.12
N LEU A 51 -31.37 -39.28 9.30
CA LEU A 51 -31.45 -38.61 10.60
C LEU A 51 -32.89 -38.61 11.17
N SER A 52 -33.91 -38.57 10.30
CA SER A 52 -35.32 -38.58 10.72
C SER A 52 -35.75 -39.90 11.39
N ARG A 53 -35.03 -41.00 11.12
CA ARG A 53 -35.28 -42.33 11.73
C ARG A 53 -35.01 -42.37 13.24
N SER A 54 -34.26 -41.40 13.76
CA SER A 54 -33.89 -41.30 15.18
C SER A 54 -34.39 -39.99 15.77
N ALA A 55 -35.28 -40.07 16.77
CA ALA A 55 -35.83 -38.86 17.41
C ALA A 55 -34.75 -37.93 18.01
N GLN A 56 -33.67 -38.49 18.55
CA GLN A 56 -32.54 -37.74 19.11
C GLN A 56 -31.77 -36.97 18.03
N PHE A 57 -31.49 -37.60 16.88
CA PHE A 57 -30.79 -36.94 15.78
C PHE A 57 -31.67 -35.89 15.11
N TRP A 58 -32.96 -36.17 14.99
CA TRP A 58 -33.93 -35.22 14.46
C TRP A 58 -34.06 -33.96 15.32
N SER A 59 -34.04 -34.09 16.66
CA SER A 59 -34.06 -32.92 17.55
C SER A 59 -32.82 -32.06 17.38
N SER A 60 -31.62 -32.66 17.34
CA SER A 60 -30.38 -31.91 17.11
C SER A 60 -30.37 -31.24 15.72
N TYR A 61 -30.77 -31.96 14.67
CA TYR A 61 -30.81 -31.43 13.31
C TYR A 61 -31.75 -30.24 13.18
N SER A 62 -32.98 -30.39 13.67
CA SER A 62 -33.99 -29.33 13.57
C SER A 62 -33.64 -28.11 14.43
N GLY A 63 -32.94 -28.32 15.56
CA GLY A 63 -32.35 -27.24 16.36
C GLY A 63 -31.31 -26.46 15.57
N TYR A 64 -30.26 -27.12 15.09
CA TYR A 64 -29.21 -26.46 14.30
C TYR A 64 -29.74 -25.84 13.01
N LEU A 65 -30.72 -26.46 12.36
CA LEU A 65 -31.33 -25.88 11.17
C LEU A 65 -31.93 -24.50 11.47
N ARG A 66 -32.49 -24.26 12.66
CA ARG A 66 -33.03 -22.96 13.08
C ARG A 66 -31.94 -21.98 13.50
N GLU A 67 -30.86 -22.47 14.10
CA GLU A 67 -29.76 -21.65 14.63
C GLU A 67 -28.73 -21.22 13.58
N VAL A 68 -28.50 -22.04 12.54
CA VAL A 68 -27.50 -21.78 11.49
C VAL A 68 -27.61 -20.37 10.89
N PRO A 69 -28.79 -19.83 10.53
CA PRO A 69 -28.87 -18.45 10.04
C PRO A 69 -28.36 -17.41 11.03
N GLN A 70 -28.63 -17.58 12.32
CA GLN A 70 -28.17 -16.67 13.37
C GLN A 70 -26.65 -16.77 13.56
N LEU A 71 -26.12 -18.01 13.59
CA LEU A 71 -24.69 -18.26 13.67
C LEU A 71 -23.96 -17.69 12.45
N CYS A 72 -24.46 -17.88 11.23
CA CYS A 72 -23.88 -17.33 10.01
C CYS A 72 -23.77 -15.80 10.07
N TYR A 73 -24.80 -15.11 10.57
CA TYR A 73 -24.77 -13.66 10.71
C TYR A 73 -23.69 -13.21 11.71
N ALA A 74 -23.60 -13.90 12.85
CA ALA A 74 -22.56 -13.61 13.84
C ALA A 74 -21.16 -13.85 13.28
N PHE A 75 -20.90 -15.02 12.68
CA PHE A 75 -19.59 -15.36 12.10
C PHE A 75 -19.16 -14.43 10.98
N ARG A 76 -20.10 -14.00 10.12
CA ARG A 76 -19.80 -13.04 9.06
C ARG A 76 -19.27 -11.73 9.65
N ARG A 77 -19.93 -11.19 10.67
CA ARG A 77 -19.48 -9.95 11.33
C ARG A 77 -18.09 -10.10 11.95
N TRP A 78 -17.82 -11.23 12.60
CA TRP A 78 -16.49 -11.50 13.17
C TRP A 78 -15.41 -11.56 12.10
N ASN A 79 -15.67 -12.27 11.01
CA ASN A 79 -14.73 -12.38 9.88
C ASN A 79 -14.46 -11.01 9.23
N ASP A 80 -15.50 -10.20 9.03
CA ASP A 80 -15.36 -8.84 8.49
C ASP A 80 -14.48 -7.96 9.39
N ILE A 81 -14.61 -8.09 10.72
CA ILE A 81 -13.79 -7.37 11.70
C ILE A 81 -12.32 -7.82 11.62
N ASP A 82 -12.06 -9.13 11.57
CA ASP A 82 -10.69 -9.65 11.54
C ASP A 82 -9.99 -9.33 10.22
N THR A 83 -10.72 -9.41 9.11
CA THR A 83 -10.24 -8.97 7.79
C THR A 83 -9.86 -7.49 7.81
N ALA A 84 -10.72 -6.63 8.38
CA ALA A 84 -10.42 -5.21 8.51
C ALA A 84 -9.14 -4.97 9.34
N LYS A 85 -8.99 -5.65 10.49
CA LYS A 85 -7.80 -5.54 11.33
C LYS A 85 -6.52 -5.94 10.61
N ASP A 86 -6.57 -7.02 9.83
CA ASP A 86 -5.41 -7.49 9.06
C ASP A 86 -5.00 -6.46 8.00
N ILE A 87 -5.96 -5.91 7.25
CA ILE A 87 -5.71 -4.83 6.29
C ILE A 87 -5.07 -3.62 6.98
N TYR A 88 -5.59 -3.21 8.15
CA TYR A 88 -5.01 -2.11 8.90
C TYR A 88 -3.60 -2.41 9.38
N ARG A 89 -3.32 -3.65 9.82
CA ARG A 89 -1.97 -4.07 10.21
C ARG A 89 -1.00 -3.98 9.02
N ASN A 90 -1.40 -4.49 7.86
CA ASN A 90 -0.56 -4.44 6.65
C ASN A 90 -0.31 -2.98 6.22
N ALA A 91 -1.35 -2.14 6.21
CA ALA A 91 -1.22 -0.72 5.90
C ALA A 91 -0.35 0.04 6.92
N THR A 92 -0.40 -0.29 8.20
CA THR A 92 0.45 0.36 9.22
C THR A 92 1.92 -0.04 9.08
N LEU A 93 2.22 -1.29 8.68
CA LEU A 93 3.58 -1.73 8.38
C LEU A 93 4.17 -0.99 7.18
N GLU A 94 3.41 -0.82 6.11
CA GLU A 94 3.83 -0.05 4.93
C GLU A 94 4.09 1.43 5.27
N LYS A 95 3.20 2.05 6.07
CA LYS A 95 3.38 3.42 6.55
C LYS A 95 4.64 3.56 7.41
N LEU A 96 4.92 2.59 8.27
CA LEU A 96 6.15 2.56 9.08
C LEU A 96 7.40 2.48 8.18
N ALA A 97 7.38 1.65 7.14
CA ALA A 97 8.47 1.55 6.19
C ALA A 97 8.69 2.88 5.44
N LEU A 98 7.62 3.53 5.00
CA LEU A 98 7.68 4.84 4.35
C LEU A 98 8.25 5.92 5.27
N ILE A 99 7.76 6.00 6.51
CA ILE A 99 8.25 6.98 7.49
C ILE A 99 9.75 6.79 7.72
N ARG A 100 10.23 5.55 7.87
CA ARG A 100 11.66 5.26 8.03
C ARG A 100 12.47 5.76 6.83
N LEU A 101 12.02 5.48 5.61
CA LEU A 101 12.66 5.96 4.39
C LEU A 101 12.75 7.49 4.34
N LEU A 102 11.65 8.17 4.68
CA LEU A 102 11.62 9.64 4.69
C LEU A 102 12.58 10.23 5.73
N VAL A 103 12.63 9.64 6.93
CA VAL A 103 13.56 10.04 8.00
C VAL A 103 15.02 9.85 7.55
N ASP A 104 15.33 8.73 6.90
CA ASP A 104 16.68 8.47 6.41
C ASP A 104 17.09 9.43 5.29
N ARG A 105 16.16 9.76 4.39
CA ARG A 105 16.35 10.79 3.37
C ARG A 105 16.61 12.15 3.99
N GLU A 106 15.84 12.57 4.99
CA GLU A 106 16.03 13.84 5.67
C GLU A 106 17.41 13.93 6.35
N LYS A 107 17.83 12.85 7.03
CA LYS A 107 19.18 12.76 7.63
C LYS A 107 20.28 12.88 6.58
N SER A 108 20.13 12.22 5.43
CA SER A 108 21.11 12.30 4.35
C SER A 108 21.25 13.73 3.81
N LEU A 109 20.13 14.44 3.61
CA LEU A 109 20.13 15.82 3.15
C LEU A 109 20.78 16.76 4.17
N LYS A 110 20.48 16.61 5.47
CA LYS A 110 21.12 17.40 6.53
C LYS A 110 22.64 17.20 6.56
N ARG A 111 23.11 15.95 6.48
CA ARG A 111 24.56 15.65 6.42
C ARG A 111 25.23 16.30 5.22
N THR A 112 24.61 16.21 4.03
CA THR A 112 25.13 16.86 2.83
C THR A 112 25.14 18.39 2.99
N GLN A 113 24.10 18.98 3.57
CA GLN A 113 24.04 20.42 3.83
C GLN A 113 25.15 20.87 4.81
N GLU A 114 25.31 20.19 5.94
CA GLU A 114 26.37 20.46 6.91
C GLU A 114 27.76 20.34 6.27
N GLN A 115 27.96 19.33 5.42
CA GLN A 115 29.19 19.15 4.66
C GLN A 115 29.43 20.32 3.68
N TRP A 116 28.41 20.76 2.94
CA TRP A 116 28.52 21.95 2.08
C TRP A 116 28.81 23.23 2.88
N GLU A 117 28.18 23.40 4.04
CA GLU A 117 28.41 24.54 4.92
C GLU A 117 29.84 24.56 5.46
N SER A 118 30.36 23.42 5.93
CA SER A 118 31.76 23.31 6.38
C SER A 118 32.78 23.59 5.27
N LEU A 119 32.56 23.10 4.05
CA LEU A 119 33.41 23.42 2.89
C LEU A 119 33.41 24.92 2.57
N ARG A 120 32.28 25.61 2.79
CA ARG A 120 32.17 27.07 2.61
C ARG A 120 32.98 27.85 3.66
N ILE A 121 33.11 27.32 4.89
CA ILE A 121 33.87 27.97 5.97
C ILE A 121 35.38 27.77 5.80
N VAL A 122 35.83 26.59 5.31
CA VAL A 122 37.26 26.28 5.12
C VAL A 122 37.85 26.95 3.86
N ASN A 123 37.01 27.40 2.92
CA ASN A 123 37.42 28.14 1.73
C ASN A 123 36.87 29.59 1.73
N PRO A 124 37.39 30.50 2.57
CA PRO A 124 37.12 31.93 2.39
C PRO A 124 37.70 32.48 1.08
N ALA A 125 38.54 31.72 0.38
CA ALA A 125 39.08 32.07 -0.94
C ALA A 125 38.16 31.69 -2.12
N ALA A 126 37.08 30.92 -1.90
CA ALA A 126 36.08 30.64 -2.93
C ALA A 126 34.92 31.65 -2.94
N SER A 127 34.88 32.57 -1.96
CA SER A 127 34.08 33.79 -2.07
C SER A 127 34.83 34.83 -2.88
N GLY A 128 34.64 34.77 -4.19
CA GLY A 128 34.84 35.90 -5.10
C GLY A 128 36.29 36.28 -5.35
N THR A 129 36.95 35.60 -6.30
CA THR A 129 37.59 36.42 -7.33
C THR A 129 36.46 37.16 -8.01
N ALA A 130 36.27 38.42 -7.62
CA ALA A 130 35.43 39.37 -8.34
C ALA A 130 36.08 39.56 -9.72
N TYR A 131 35.83 38.61 -10.60
CA TYR A 131 36.25 38.68 -11.98
C TYR A 131 35.27 39.66 -12.66
N THR A 132 35.73 40.86 -13.00
CA THR A 132 34.91 41.82 -13.75
C THR A 132 34.91 41.40 -15.22
N ASP A 133 33.90 40.64 -15.63
CA ASP A 133 33.63 40.40 -17.05
C ASP A 133 33.12 41.71 -17.69
N SER A 134 33.96 42.41 -18.46
CA SER A 134 33.55 43.53 -19.30
C SER A 134 33.27 43.01 -20.72
N CYS A 135 32.02 43.12 -21.16
CA CYS A 135 31.65 42.89 -22.55
C CYS A 135 31.47 44.25 -23.24
N HIS A 136 32.33 44.58 -24.21
CA HIS A 136 32.16 45.77 -25.04
C HIS A 136 31.33 45.42 -26.28
N ALA A 137 30.28 46.20 -26.54
CA ALA A 137 29.57 46.21 -27.81
C ALA A 137 30.03 47.46 -28.58
N GLY A 138 30.31 47.32 -29.89
CA GLY A 138 30.96 48.34 -30.73
C GLY A 138 30.20 49.65 -30.96
N HIS A 139 29.21 50.01 -30.13
CA HIS A 139 28.55 51.31 -30.13
C HIS A 139 27.93 51.56 -28.73
N GLY A 140 28.76 52.04 -27.79
CA GLY A 140 28.34 52.42 -26.43
C GLY A 140 28.71 51.41 -25.35
N ASP A 141 29.41 51.87 -24.32
CA ASP A 141 29.85 51.05 -23.18
C ASP A 141 28.68 50.68 -22.27
N PHE A 142 28.21 49.44 -22.38
CA PHE A 142 27.30 48.85 -21.40
C PHE A 142 28.09 47.97 -20.43
N ALA A 143 28.41 48.49 -19.25
CA ALA A 143 29.06 47.73 -18.20
C ALA A 143 28.04 46.84 -17.47
N TRP A 144 28.11 45.53 -17.68
CA TRP A 144 27.38 44.56 -16.86
C TRP A 144 28.22 44.20 -15.64
N ARG A 145 27.80 44.67 -14.45
CA ARG A 145 28.40 44.24 -13.18
C ARG A 145 27.50 43.18 -12.57
N SER A 146 27.97 41.94 -12.52
CA SER A 146 27.25 40.83 -11.90
C SER A 146 28.06 40.20 -10.79
N SER A 147 27.42 40.00 -9.64
CA SER A 147 27.98 39.21 -8.55
C SER A 147 27.50 37.76 -8.71
N GLY A 148 28.35 36.88 -9.22
CA GLY A 148 28.26 35.44 -8.92
C GLY A 148 27.31 34.54 -9.74
N ILE A 149 26.93 34.88 -10.97
CA ILE A 149 26.20 33.94 -11.86
C ILE A 149 27.21 33.30 -12.83
N GLY A 150 27.29 31.97 -12.85
CA GLY A 150 28.32 31.22 -13.58
C GLY A 150 28.49 31.60 -15.07
N PHE A 151 29.76 31.72 -15.49
CA PHE A 151 30.29 32.18 -16.78
C PHE A 151 29.56 31.68 -18.04
N ARG A 152 29.00 30.45 -18.00
CA ARG A 152 28.32 29.83 -19.14
C ARG A 152 26.93 30.43 -19.44
N ILE A 153 26.23 30.92 -18.41
CA ILE A 153 24.90 31.53 -18.55
C ILE A 153 25.04 32.94 -19.15
N GLN A 154 26.10 33.66 -18.77
CA GLN A 154 26.33 35.04 -19.19
C GLN A 154 26.67 35.19 -20.67
N ARG A 155 27.48 34.28 -21.23
CA ARG A 155 27.73 34.23 -22.69
C ARG A 155 26.46 34.05 -23.50
N GLY A 156 25.51 33.25 -23.00
CA GLY A 156 24.23 33.02 -23.66
C GLY A 156 23.32 34.25 -23.70
N ILE A 157 23.31 35.05 -22.63
CA ILE A 157 22.49 36.27 -22.52
C ILE A 157 23.10 37.41 -23.35
N ALA A 158 24.43 37.63 -23.25
CA ALA A 158 25.13 38.67 -24.02
C ALA A 158 25.07 38.42 -25.54
N SER A 159 25.21 37.16 -25.97
CA SER A 159 25.11 36.79 -27.39
C SER A 159 23.68 36.99 -27.94
N ARG A 160 22.64 36.68 -27.15
CA ARG A 160 21.25 36.95 -27.53
C ARG A 160 20.97 38.44 -27.65
N PHE A 161 21.46 39.26 -26.73
CA PHE A 161 21.22 40.71 -26.75
C PHE A 161 21.96 41.38 -27.91
N ALA A 162 23.22 41.05 -28.17
CA ALA A 162 23.97 41.59 -29.30
C ALA A 162 23.31 41.27 -30.66
N ARG A 163 22.72 40.08 -30.80
CA ARG A 163 21.96 39.67 -31.98
C ARG A 163 20.66 40.47 -32.16
N ILE A 164 20.04 40.96 -31.08
CA ILE A 164 18.83 41.80 -31.12
C ILE A 164 19.17 43.23 -31.58
N VAL A 165 20.32 43.77 -31.18
CA VAL A 165 20.74 45.14 -31.51
C VAL A 165 21.62 45.20 -32.78
N GLY A 166 21.77 44.08 -33.51
CA GLY A 166 22.51 44.03 -34.77
C GLY A 166 24.03 44.19 -34.63
N GLY A 167 24.61 43.79 -33.49
CA GLY A 167 26.04 43.90 -33.19
C GLY A 167 26.72 42.57 -32.85
N THR A 168 28.05 42.59 -32.77
CA THR A 168 28.87 41.48 -32.28
C THR A 168 29.34 41.76 -30.86
N ALA A 169 29.04 40.87 -29.90
CA ALA A 169 29.60 40.95 -28.55
C ALA A 169 30.91 40.16 -28.45
N ARG A 170 31.95 40.79 -27.91
CA ARG A 170 33.17 40.13 -27.42
C ARG A 170 33.18 40.25 -25.90
N CYS A 171 33.30 39.12 -25.23
CA CYS A 171 33.47 39.06 -23.77
C CYS A 171 34.83 38.42 -23.49
N GLU A 172 35.72 39.17 -22.87
CA GLU A 172 37.06 38.74 -22.48
C GLU A 172 37.20 38.64 -20.96
N VAL A 173 38.04 37.71 -20.53
CA VAL A 173 38.42 37.50 -19.13
C VAL A 173 39.78 38.17 -18.91
N LEU A 174 39.81 39.48 -18.71
CA LEU A 174 40.86 40.26 -18.02
C LEU A 174 41.20 39.78 -16.59
N LEU A 175 42.07 38.76 -16.47
CA LEU A 175 42.65 38.28 -15.20
C LEU A 175 43.31 39.38 -14.36
#